data_AF-A0A357T825-F1
#
_entry.id   AF-A0A357T825-F1
#
_cell.length_a   1.000
_cell.length_b   1.000
_cell.length_c   1.000
_cell.angle_alpha   90.00
_cell.angle_beta   90.00
_cell.angle_gamma   90.00
#
_symmetry.space_group_name_H-M   'P 1'
#
loop_
_entity.id
_entity.type
_entity.pdbx_description
1 polymer ?
#
loop_
_entity_poly.entity_id
_entity_poly.type
_entity_poly.pdbx_seq_one_letter_code
_entity_poly.pdbx_strand_id
1 'polypeptide(L)'
;KESLRGITCHVVETKDEVEGITMKMWLHEDYGFPMKIETTMVEGGTSVMDVTDFQVGGLSDALFEVPEDYAVTDLMNLLPSAP
;
A
#
# COMPACT_ATOMS: atom_id res chain seq x y z
N LYS A 1 -11.28 -11.47 12.88
CA LYS A 1 -10.55 -12.24 11.85
C LYS A 1 -11.52 -12.55 10.73
N GLU A 2 -11.08 -12.50 9.47
CA GLU A 2 -11.89 -12.81 8.29
C GLU A 2 -11.06 -13.67 7.32
N SER A 3 -11.71 -14.53 6.53
CA SER A 3 -11.05 -15.29 5.47
C SER A 3 -11.11 -14.50 4.17
N LEU A 4 -9.96 -14.21 3.57
CA LEU A 4 -9.84 -13.55 2.28
C LEU A 4 -9.18 -14.52 1.30
N ARG A 5 -9.96 -15.03 0.34
CA ARG A 5 -9.48 -15.99 -0.69
C ARG A 5 -8.78 -17.22 -0.09
N GLY A 6 -9.28 -17.71 1.03
CA GLY A 6 -8.72 -18.87 1.73
C GLY A 6 -7.56 -18.55 2.67
N ILE A 7 -7.10 -17.30 2.72
CA ILE A 7 -6.09 -16.81 3.66
C ILE A 7 -6.80 -16.27 4.91
N THR A 8 -6.36 -16.69 6.09
CA THR A 8 -6.85 -16.11 7.35
C THR A 8 -6.20 -14.75 7.55
N CYS A 9 -7.03 -13.72 7.74
CA CYS A 9 -6.58 -12.37 8.00
C CYS A 9 -7.07 -11.82 9.35
N HIS A 10 -6.21 -11.06 10.01
CA HIS A 10 -6.62 -10.11 11.04
C HIS A 10 -7.21 -8.89 10.37
N VAL A 11 -8.37 -8.43 10.85
CA VAL A 11 -9.02 -7.26 10.31
C VAL A 11 -8.85 -6.13 11.29
N VAL A 12 -8.28 -5.03 10.82
CA VAL A 12 -8.07 -3.81 11.59
C VAL A 12 -8.76 -2.66 10.88
N GLU A 13 -9.32 -1.75 11.67
CA GLU A 13 -9.95 -0.54 11.17
C GLU A 13 -9.36 0.64 11.93
N THR A 14 -8.95 1.66 11.19
CA THR A 14 -8.45 2.91 11.75
C THR A 14 -9.26 4.06 11.17
N LYS A 15 -9.58 5.02 12.03
CA LYS A 15 -10.25 6.26 11.63
C LYS A 15 -9.33 7.41 11.96
N ASP A 16 -9.05 8.23 10.97
CA ASP A 16 -8.51 9.56 11.19
C ASP A 16 -9.69 10.47 11.52
N GLU A 17 -9.77 10.92 12.78
CA GLU A 17 -10.85 11.81 13.23
C GLU A 17 -10.69 13.24 12.70
N VAL A 18 -9.47 13.65 12.31
CA VAL A 18 -9.18 15.00 11.80
C VAL A 18 -9.55 15.08 10.33
N GLU A 19 -9.12 14.09 9.55
CA GLU A 19 -9.37 14.04 8.11
C GLU A 19 -10.61 13.25 7.74
N GLY A 20 -11.32 12.64 8.70
CA GLY A 20 -12.54 11.86 8.46
C GLY A 20 -12.33 10.63 7.56
N ILE A 21 -11.09 10.18 7.41
CA ILE A 21 -10.71 9.03 6.58
C ILE A 21 -10.88 7.75 7.40
N THR A 22 -11.61 6.77 6.87
CA THR A 22 -11.67 5.42 7.45
C THR A 22 -10.87 4.47 6.59
N MET A 23 -9.96 3.72 7.19
CA MET A 23 -9.18 2.69 6.53
C MET A 23 -9.44 1.33 7.20
N LYS A 24 -9.77 0.33 6.41
CA LYS A 24 -9.93 -1.06 6.85
C LYS A 24 -8.91 -1.93 6.14
N MET A 25 -8.15 -2.72 6.90
CA MET A 25 -7.10 -3.57 6.38
C MET A 25 -7.29 -5.03 6.80
N TRP A 26 -7.00 -5.94 5.88
CA TRP A 26 -6.94 -7.38 6.12
C TRP A 26 -5.47 -7.81 6.13
N LEU A 27 -4.91 -8.01 7.32
CA LEU A 27 -3.52 -8.39 7.52
C LEU A 27 -3.37 -9.91 7.52
N HIS A 28 -2.50 -10.45 6.67
CA HIS A 28 -2.16 -11.87 6.63
C HIS A 28 -1.76 -12.35 8.03
N GLU A 29 -2.35 -13.44 8.52
CA GLU A 29 -2.13 -13.93 9.90
C GLU A 29 -0.65 -14.19 10.23
N ASP A 30 0.07 -14.87 9.33
CA ASP A 30 1.46 -15.24 9.59
C ASP A 30 2.48 -14.12 9.31
N TYR A 31 2.21 -13.25 8.33
CA TYR A 31 3.19 -12.28 7.82
C TYR A 31 2.86 -10.82 8.14
N GLY A 32 1.67 -10.53 8.66
CA GLY A 32 1.21 -9.16 8.93
C GLY A 32 1.01 -8.28 7.70
N PHE A 33 1.17 -8.83 6.49
CA PHE A 33 1.10 -8.10 5.24
C PHE A 33 -0.36 -7.73 4.89
N PRO A 34 -0.67 -6.49 4.48
CA PRO A 34 -2.02 -6.08 4.10
C PRO A 34 -2.44 -6.70 2.77
N MET A 35 -3.28 -7.74 2.82
CA MET A 35 -3.81 -8.44 1.65
C MET A 35 -4.94 -7.68 0.96
N LYS A 36 -5.63 -6.80 1.71
CA LYS A 36 -6.65 -5.89 1.20
C LYS A 36 -6.65 -4.61 2.04
N ILE A 37 -6.81 -3.47 1.39
CA ILE A 37 -7.01 -2.16 2.02
C ILE A 37 -8.23 -1.52 1.39
N GLU A 38 -9.19 -1.14 2.22
CA GLU A 38 -10.33 -0.31 1.83
C GLU A 38 -10.19 1.05 2.52
N THR A 39 -10.19 2.13 1.74
CA THR A 39 -10.12 3.50 2.25
C THR A 39 -11.38 4.24 1.83
N THR A 40 -12.07 4.83 2.81
CA THR A 40 -13.23 5.70 2.62
C THR A 40 -12.84 7.12 2.99
N MET A 41 -12.91 8.03 2.02
CA MET A 41 -12.64 9.46 2.19
C MET A 41 -13.92 10.20 2.63
N VAL A 42 -13.76 11.40 3.20
CA VAL A 42 -14.88 12.24 3.71
C VAL A 42 -15.98 12.48 2.69
N GLU A 43 -15.59 12.68 1.43
CA GLU A 43 -16.52 12.95 0.32
C GLU A 43 -17.18 11.68 -0.25
N GLY A 44 -17.06 10.54 0.44
CA GLY A 44 -17.63 9.26 0.03
C GLY A 44 -16.84 8.52 -1.04
N GLY A 45 -15.70 9.08 -1.47
CA GLY A 45 -14.76 8.38 -2.36
C GLY A 45 -14.21 7.13 -1.69
N THR A 46 -14.31 5.99 -2.36
CA THR A 46 -13.74 4.72 -1.89
C THR A 46 -12.61 4.27 -2.79
N SER A 47 -11.53 3.81 -2.19
CA SER A 47 -10.41 3.16 -2.88
C SER A 47 -10.22 1.78 -2.28
N VAL A 48 -10.05 0.77 -3.15
CA VAL A 48 -9.79 -0.61 -2.73
C VAL A 48 -8.51 -1.07 -3.41
N MET A 49 -7.52 -1.42 -2.59
CA MET A 49 -6.32 -2.14 -3.03
C MET A 49 -6.46 -3.59 -2.61
N ASP A 50 -6.40 -4.51 -3.56
CA ASP A 50 -6.55 -5.96 -3.33
C ASP A 50 -5.34 -6.70 -3.90
N VAL A 51 -4.61 -7.43 -3.05
CA VAL A 51 -3.37 -8.13 -3.42
C VAL A 51 -3.70 -9.55 -3.83
N THR A 52 -3.82 -9.80 -5.13
CA THR A 52 -4.35 -11.06 -5.67
C THR A 52 -3.35 -12.21 -5.65
N ASP A 53 -2.06 -11.92 -5.78
CA ASP A 53 -0.95 -12.87 -5.76
C ASP A 53 0.12 -12.42 -4.77
N PHE A 54 0.31 -13.18 -3.70
CA PHE A 54 1.27 -12.89 -2.63
C PHE A 54 2.17 -14.10 -2.42
N GLN A 55 3.47 -13.87 -2.54
CA GLN A 55 4.48 -14.91 -2.42
C GLN A 55 5.58 -14.42 -1.47
N VAL A 56 5.99 -15.29 -0.56
CA VAL A 56 7.08 -15.03 0.37
C VAL A 56 8.32 -15.75 -0.12
N GLY A 57 9.41 -15.01 -0.28
CA GLY A 57 10.67 -15.57 -0.77
C GLY A 57 11.74 -14.49 -0.95
N GLY A 58 12.89 -14.92 -1.46
CA GLY A 58 13.94 -14.00 -1.90
C GLY A 58 13.56 -13.33 -3.21
N LEU A 59 13.68 -12.01 -3.27
CA LEU A 59 13.54 -11.23 -4.48
C LEU A 59 14.93 -10.86 -5.02
N SER A 60 15.09 -10.86 -6.33
CA SER A 60 16.33 -10.42 -6.98
C SER A 60 16.45 -8.90 -6.91
N ASP A 61 17.64 -8.38 -6.66
CA ASP A 61 17.92 -6.93 -6.69
C ASP A 61 17.59 -6.31 -8.06
N ALA A 62 17.68 -7.11 -9.13
CA ALA A 62 17.30 -6.69 -10.49
C ALA A 62 15.83 -6.25 -10.62
N LEU A 63 14.93 -6.68 -9.73
CA LEU A 63 13.54 -6.23 -9.71
C LEU A 63 13.38 -4.78 -9.22
N PHE A 64 14.42 -4.23 -8.61
CA PHE A 64 14.46 -2.89 -8.05
C PHE A 64 15.37 -1.95 -8.85
N GLU A 65 15.93 -2.41 -9.96
CA GLU A 65 16.71 -1.59 -10.88
C GLU A 65 15.79 -0.76 -11.78
N VAL A 66 16.20 0.47 -12.08
CA VAL A 66 15.47 1.35 -12.99
C VAL A 66 15.80 0.94 -14.43
N PRO A 67 14.79 0.70 -15.29
CA PRO A 67 15.05 0.35 -16.69
C PRO A 67 15.81 1.46 -17.45
N GLU A 68 16.67 1.08 -18.38
CA GLU A 68 17.58 2.01 -19.08
C GLU A 68 16.85 3.08 -19.92
N ASP A 69 15.60 2.81 -20.31
CA ASP A 69 14.77 3.73 -21.11
C ASP A 69 14.05 4.79 -20.27
N TYR A 70 14.26 4.80 -18.95
CA TYR A 70 13.62 5.75 -18.05
C TYR A 70 14.49 6.99 -17.85
N ALA A 71 13.87 8.16 -18.01
CA ALA A 71 14.51 9.42 -17.67
C ALA A 71 14.51 9.61 -16.14
N VAL A 72 15.68 9.49 -15.51
CA VAL A 72 15.85 9.78 -14.08
C VAL A 72 16.02 11.29 -13.91
N THR A 73 15.13 11.90 -13.13
CA THR A 73 15.19 13.32 -12.79
C THR A 73 15.39 13.47 -11.29
N ASP A 74 16.47 14.14 -10.90
CA ASP A 74 16.75 14.42 -9.50
C ASP A 74 15.91 15.63 -9.04
N LEU A 75 14.94 15.36 -8.17
CA LEU A 75 14.05 16.38 -7.62
C LEU A 75 14.81 17.47 -6.84
N MET A 76 15.95 17.15 -6.23
CA MET A 76 16.76 18.12 -5.51
C MET A 76 17.42 19.16 -6.43
N ASN A 77 17.64 18.81 -7.70
CA ASN A 77 18.16 19.75 -8.70
C ASN A 77 17.07 20.61 -9.34
N LEU A 78 15.78 20.27 -9.14
CA LEU A 78 14.63 21.00 -9.67
C LEU A 78 14.04 22.01 -8.68
N LEU A 79 14.30 21.84 -7.38
CA LEU A 79 13.89 22.81 -6.38
C LEU A 79 14.89 23.98 -6.39
N PRO A 80 14.51 25.19 -6.85
CA PRO A 80 15.34 26.36 -6.61
C PRO A 80 15.53 26.48 -5.09
N SER A 81 16.77 26.70 -4.66
CA SER A 81 17.12 26.89 -3.24
C SER A 81 16.06 27.76 -2.58
N ALA A 82 15.30 27.18 -1.64
CA ALA A 82 14.33 27.92 -0.86
C ALA A 82 15.05 29.11 -0.18
N PRO A 83 14.45 30.31 -0.13
CA PRO A 83 15.05 31.45 0.56
C PRO A 83 15.25 31.19 2.06
#